data_AF-A0A438DH56-F1
#
_entry.id   AF-A0A438DH56-F1
#
_cell.length_a   1.000
_cell.length_b   1.000
_cell.length_c   1.000
_cell.angle_alpha   90.00
_cell.angle_beta   90.00
_cell.angle_gamma   90.00
#
_symmetry.space_group_name_H-M   'P 1'
#
loop_
_entity.id
_entity.type
_entity.pdbx_description
1 polymer ?
#
loop_
_entity_poly.entity_id
_entity_poly.type
_entity_poly.pdbx_seq_one_letter_code
_entity_poly.pdbx_strand_id
1 'polypeptide(L)'
;MDNNMEERLLSSEADSTSNLKGRIWDESKKMWRVAFPAILTRVTSYGMLVVTQSFVGHISQLDLSGYALMLNVIIRFVNGILLGMSSATETLCGQAFGAKQYHMMGIYLQRSWIVDLVEDDIAIAAGNFSLWLLPILYSFVFSMTIQMYLQAQLKNMIIGWLSASSFVLHVLLSWIFVIKLNLGIPGAMGALIISSWSMIIGEFIYIFGGWCPQTWSGFSKAAFSDILPVVKLSISSGFMLW
;
A
#
# COMPACT_ATOMS: atom_id res chain seq x y z
N MET A 1 -54.50 -34.09 -2.90
CA MET A 1 -53.56 -33.83 -4.02
C MET A 1 -52.55 -32.74 -3.68
N ASP A 2 -52.74 -31.97 -2.59
CA ASP A 2 -51.89 -30.81 -2.27
C ASP A 2 -50.52 -31.14 -1.62
N ASN A 3 -50.39 -32.21 -0.85
CA ASN A 3 -49.11 -32.56 -0.18
C ASN A 3 -47.92 -32.75 -1.15
N ASN A 4 -48.17 -33.28 -2.35
CA ASN A 4 -47.13 -33.52 -3.35
C ASN A 4 -46.67 -32.21 -4.03
N MET A 5 -47.53 -31.19 -4.04
CA MET A 5 -47.17 -29.87 -4.56
C MET A 5 -46.38 -29.08 -3.51
N GLU A 6 -46.76 -29.13 -2.24
CA GLU A 6 -45.99 -28.54 -1.13
C GLU A 6 -44.59 -29.17 -0.99
N GLU A 7 -44.46 -30.50 -1.04
CA GLU A 7 -43.14 -31.16 -0.99
C GLU A 7 -42.24 -30.75 -2.17
N ARG A 8 -42.81 -30.56 -3.36
CA ARG A 8 -42.07 -30.09 -4.54
C ARG A 8 -41.64 -28.63 -4.44
N LEU A 9 -42.45 -27.79 -3.81
CA LEU A 9 -42.09 -26.39 -3.54
C LEU A 9 -41.00 -26.29 -2.46
N LEU A 10 -41.13 -27.05 -1.36
CA LEU A 10 -40.15 -27.10 -0.28
C LEU A 10 -38.81 -27.66 -0.74
N SER A 11 -38.80 -28.69 -1.59
CA SER A 11 -37.58 -29.22 -2.17
C SER A 11 -36.92 -28.23 -3.13
N SER A 12 -37.68 -27.53 -3.97
CA SER A 12 -37.18 -26.46 -4.84
C SER A 12 -36.59 -25.28 -4.05
N GLU A 13 -37.24 -24.86 -2.96
CA GLU A 13 -36.73 -23.81 -2.07
C GLU A 13 -35.46 -24.25 -1.35
N ALA A 14 -35.39 -25.48 -0.87
CA ALA A 14 -34.19 -26.03 -0.24
C ALA A 14 -33.01 -26.12 -1.23
N ASP A 15 -33.27 -26.54 -2.48
CA ASP A 15 -32.24 -26.68 -3.51
C ASP A 15 -31.74 -25.32 -4.01
N SER A 16 -32.64 -24.35 -4.18
CA SER A 16 -32.26 -22.95 -4.50
C SER A 16 -31.49 -22.28 -3.38
N THR A 17 -31.84 -22.55 -2.11
CA THR A 17 -31.12 -22.03 -0.93
C THR A 17 -29.73 -22.65 -0.80
N SER A 18 -29.59 -23.95 -1.06
CA SER A 18 -28.30 -24.65 -1.05
C SER A 18 -27.38 -24.12 -2.15
N ASN A 19 -27.92 -23.89 -3.35
CA ASN A 19 -27.23 -23.29 -4.48
C ASN A 19 -26.79 -21.85 -4.16
N LEU A 20 -27.67 -21.05 -3.55
CA LEU A 20 -27.34 -19.68 -3.12
C LEU A 20 -26.23 -19.65 -2.07
N LYS A 21 -26.30 -20.52 -1.04
CA LYS A 21 -25.25 -20.64 -0.02
C LYS A 21 -23.90 -21.02 -0.63
N GLY A 22 -23.90 -21.96 -1.58
CA GLY A 22 -22.70 -22.35 -2.33
C GLY A 22 -22.10 -21.17 -3.10
N ARG A 23 -22.92 -20.42 -3.83
CA ARG A 23 -22.49 -19.23 -4.59
C ARG A 23 -21.95 -18.13 -3.68
N ILE A 24 -22.62 -17.85 -2.55
CA ILE A 24 -22.16 -16.87 -1.56
C ILE A 24 -20.80 -17.29 -1.00
N TRP A 25 -20.62 -18.58 -0.71
CA TRP A 25 -19.35 -19.10 -0.18
C TRP A 25 -18.20 -18.95 -1.18
N ASP A 26 -18.45 -19.23 -2.46
CA ASP A 26 -17.45 -19.12 -3.50
C ASP A 26 -17.05 -17.65 -3.78
N GLU A 27 -18.01 -16.73 -3.83
CA GLU A 27 -17.73 -15.30 -3.94
C GLU A 27 -17.01 -14.77 -2.67
N SER A 28 -17.41 -15.24 -1.49
CA SER A 28 -16.75 -14.88 -0.23
C SER A 28 -15.28 -15.30 -0.21
N LYS A 29 -14.95 -16.50 -0.73
CA LYS A 29 -13.55 -16.96 -0.86
C LYS A 29 -12.75 -16.08 -1.80
N LYS A 30 -13.31 -15.66 -2.94
CA LYS A 30 -12.64 -14.76 -3.89
C LYS A 30 -12.37 -13.41 -3.24
N MET A 31 -13.35 -12.87 -2.51
CA MET A 31 -13.20 -11.61 -1.78
C MET A 31 -12.11 -11.71 -0.71
N TRP A 32 -12.07 -12.81 0.06
CA TRP A 32 -11.03 -13.03 1.06
C TRP A 32 -9.61 -13.12 0.49
N ARG A 33 -9.44 -13.63 -0.74
CA ARG A 33 -8.14 -13.64 -1.43
C ARG A 33 -7.57 -12.24 -1.67
N VAL A 34 -8.44 -11.23 -1.76
CA VAL A 34 -8.08 -9.82 -1.94
C VAL A 34 -8.05 -9.07 -0.61
N ALA A 35 -9.06 -9.28 0.24
CA ALA A 35 -9.22 -8.58 1.49
C ALA A 35 -8.17 -8.96 2.53
N PHE A 36 -7.81 -10.26 2.66
CA PHE A 36 -6.86 -10.69 3.69
C PHE A 36 -5.48 -10.02 3.54
N PRO A 37 -4.84 -10.02 2.35
CA PRO A 37 -3.54 -9.37 2.20
C PRO A 37 -3.62 -7.85 2.37
N ALA A 38 -4.73 -7.22 1.96
CA ALA A 38 -4.94 -5.80 2.17
C ALA A 38 -5.04 -5.48 3.67
N ILE A 39 -5.83 -6.24 4.44
CA ILE A 39 -5.93 -6.11 5.90
C ILE A 39 -4.55 -6.33 6.54
N LEU A 40 -3.85 -7.40 6.16
CA LEU A 40 -2.52 -7.71 6.68
C LEU A 40 -1.57 -6.52 6.47
N THR A 41 -1.47 -6.03 5.22
CA THR A 41 -0.64 -4.88 4.85
C THR A 41 -0.97 -3.64 5.66
N ARG A 42 -2.27 -3.34 5.85
CA ARG A 42 -2.70 -2.17 6.63
C ARG A 42 -2.32 -2.30 8.11
N VAL A 43 -2.53 -3.48 8.69
CA VAL A 43 -2.20 -3.76 10.09
C VAL A 43 -0.69 -3.69 10.33
N THR A 44 0.12 -4.30 9.47
CA THR A 44 1.58 -4.33 9.60
C THR A 44 2.20 -2.95 9.36
N SER A 45 1.73 -2.22 8.34
CA SER A 45 2.22 -0.86 8.07
C SER A 45 1.85 0.12 9.18
N TYR A 46 0.63 0.08 9.71
CA TYR A 46 0.27 0.89 10.88
C TYR A 46 1.04 0.44 12.13
N GLY A 47 1.22 -0.87 12.28
CA GLY A 47 2.02 -1.47 13.36
C GLY A 47 3.44 -0.93 13.40
N MET A 48 4.11 -0.73 12.26
CA MET A 48 5.47 -0.15 12.24
C MET A 48 5.51 1.25 12.88
N LEU A 49 4.51 2.10 12.62
CA LEU A 49 4.43 3.43 13.20
C LEU A 49 4.21 3.37 14.72
N VAL A 50 3.35 2.46 15.18
CA VAL A 50 3.10 2.23 16.61
C VAL A 50 4.37 1.73 17.30
N VAL A 51 5.07 0.76 16.71
CA VAL A 51 6.33 0.21 17.25
C VAL A 51 7.38 1.31 17.35
N THR A 52 7.61 2.09 16.29
CA THR A 52 8.56 3.21 16.32
C THR A 52 8.21 4.19 17.43
N GLN A 53 6.93 4.58 17.54
CA GLN A 53 6.47 5.49 18.57
C GLN A 53 6.71 4.94 19.99
N SER A 54 6.46 3.64 20.22
CA SER A 54 6.74 2.99 21.51
C SER A 54 8.23 3.03 21.87
N PHE A 55 9.12 2.75 20.92
CA PHE A 55 10.57 2.82 21.16
C PHE A 55 11.06 4.25 21.37
N VAL A 56 10.54 5.23 20.62
CA VAL A 56 10.81 6.65 20.84
C VAL A 56 10.36 7.08 22.24
N GLY A 57 9.18 6.63 22.69
CA GLY A 57 8.70 6.91 24.04
C GLY A 57 9.49 6.25 25.16
N HIS A 58 10.18 5.15 24.89
CA HIS A 58 11.13 4.56 25.83
C HIS A 58 12.39 5.44 26.02
N ILE A 59 12.78 6.19 24.98
CA ILE A 59 13.95 7.07 25.03
C ILE A 59 13.64 8.36 25.79
N SER A 60 12.54 9.04 25.45
CA SER A 60 12.17 10.32 26.07
C SER A 60 10.70 10.67 25.83
N GLN A 61 10.05 11.26 26.84
CA GLN A 61 8.69 11.81 26.70
C GLN A 61 8.63 13.02 25.75
N LEU A 62 9.72 13.81 25.68
CA LEU A 62 9.82 14.95 24.76
C LEU A 62 9.85 14.46 23.31
N ASP A 63 10.69 13.46 23.02
CA ASP A 63 10.80 12.90 21.68
C ASP A 63 9.53 12.14 21.27
N LEU A 64 8.86 11.48 22.20
CA LEU A 64 7.54 10.87 21.97
C LEU A 64 6.52 11.90 21.48
N SER A 65 6.44 13.03 22.18
CA SER A 65 5.52 14.11 21.85
C SER A 65 5.87 14.72 20.50
N GLY A 66 7.17 14.91 20.22
CA GLY A 66 7.67 15.38 18.93
C GLY A 66 7.35 14.43 17.78
N TYR A 67 7.58 13.13 17.97
CA TYR A 67 7.27 12.10 16.97
C TYR A 67 5.76 11.99 16.73
N ALA A 68 4.94 12.04 17.78
CA ALA A 68 3.48 11.98 17.66
C ALA A 68 2.93 13.21 16.91
N LEU A 69 3.49 14.40 17.14
CA LEU A 69 3.15 15.61 16.40
C LEU A 69 3.56 15.48 14.93
N MET A 70 4.79 15.05 14.66
CA MET A 70 5.29 14.79 13.31
C MET A 70 4.39 13.78 12.56
N LEU A 71 4.04 12.68 13.22
CA LEU A 71 3.21 11.63 12.65
C LEU A 71 1.84 12.17 12.25
N ASN A 72 1.16 12.87 13.16
CA ASN A 72 -0.20 13.34 12.92
C ASN A 72 -0.29 14.54 11.96
N VAL A 73 0.70 15.45 11.99
CA VAL A 73 0.65 16.68 11.20
C VAL A 73 1.25 16.48 9.81
N ILE A 74 2.39 15.83 9.71
CA ILE A 74 3.16 15.78 8.45
C ILE A 74 2.93 14.46 7.75
N ILE A 75 3.26 13.34 8.41
CA ILE A 75 3.21 12.02 7.76
C ILE A 75 1.78 11.68 7.34
N ARG A 76 0.78 11.90 8.20
CA ARG A 76 -0.61 11.59 7.84
C ARG A 76 -1.18 12.51 6.79
N PHE A 77 -0.79 13.79 6.78
CA PHE A 77 -1.22 14.73 5.76
C PHE A 77 -0.65 14.36 4.39
N VAL A 78 0.68 14.19 4.30
CA VAL A 78 1.37 13.81 3.06
C VAL A 78 0.88 12.46 2.57
N ASN A 79 0.74 11.47 3.45
CA ASN A 79 0.22 10.15 3.09
C ASN A 79 -1.24 10.19 2.60
N GLY A 80 -2.06 11.14 3.09
CA GLY A 80 -3.43 11.33 2.59
C GLY A 80 -3.45 11.82 1.15
N ILE A 81 -2.64 12.85 0.84
CA ILE A 81 -2.50 13.38 -0.51
C ILE A 81 -1.92 12.30 -1.45
N LEU A 82 -0.82 11.67 -1.05
CA LEU A 82 -0.18 10.58 -1.82
C LEU A 82 -1.13 9.41 -2.07
N LEU A 83 -1.92 8.99 -1.08
CA LEU A 83 -2.92 7.94 -1.26
C LEU A 83 -3.95 8.35 -2.32
N GLY A 84 -4.40 9.59 -2.29
CA GLY A 84 -5.35 10.11 -3.28
C GLY A 84 -4.76 10.17 -4.69
N MET A 85 -3.51 10.62 -4.83
CA MET A 85 -2.85 10.60 -6.14
C MET A 85 -2.60 9.18 -6.64
N SER A 86 -2.13 8.30 -5.76
CA SER A 86 -1.88 6.90 -6.08
C SER A 86 -3.16 6.14 -6.46
N SER A 87 -4.36 6.50 -5.95
CA SER A 87 -5.61 5.86 -6.37
C SER A 87 -5.98 6.13 -7.83
N ALA A 88 -5.50 7.25 -8.41
CA ALA A 88 -5.60 7.49 -9.84
C ALA A 88 -4.85 6.40 -10.64
N THR A 89 -3.67 6.00 -10.13
CA THR A 89 -2.89 4.87 -10.67
C THR A 89 -3.65 3.56 -10.60
N GLU A 90 -4.30 3.28 -9.46
CA GLU A 90 -5.13 2.08 -9.28
C GLU A 90 -6.25 2.03 -10.31
N THR A 91 -6.95 3.16 -10.51
CA THR A 91 -8.04 3.28 -11.46
C THR A 91 -7.57 3.05 -12.90
N LEU A 92 -6.52 3.75 -13.32
CA LEU A 92 -5.95 3.63 -14.67
C LEU A 92 -5.40 2.22 -14.93
N CYS A 93 -4.71 1.64 -13.95
CA CYS A 93 -4.20 0.27 -14.04
C CYS A 93 -5.34 -0.75 -14.06
N GLY A 94 -6.38 -0.59 -13.24
CA GLY A 94 -7.54 -1.46 -13.21
C GLY A 94 -8.33 -1.43 -14.51
N GLN A 95 -8.52 -0.24 -15.10
CA GLN A 95 -9.14 -0.07 -16.42
C GLN A 95 -8.29 -0.74 -17.51
N ALA A 96 -6.98 -0.51 -17.53
CA ALA A 96 -6.08 -1.13 -18.50
C ALA A 96 -6.04 -2.67 -18.36
N PHE A 97 -6.03 -3.18 -17.13
CA PHE A 97 -6.05 -4.62 -16.87
C PHE A 97 -7.37 -5.25 -17.34
N GLY A 98 -8.52 -4.62 -17.01
CA GLY A 98 -9.83 -5.06 -17.46
C GLY A 98 -10.01 -5.03 -18.98
N ALA A 99 -9.45 -4.02 -19.65
CA ALA A 99 -9.44 -3.87 -21.10
C ALA A 99 -8.35 -4.71 -21.80
N LYS A 100 -7.59 -5.53 -21.07
CA LYS A 100 -6.46 -6.35 -21.56
C LYS A 100 -5.33 -5.54 -22.21
N GLN A 101 -5.22 -4.25 -21.89
CA GLN A 101 -4.13 -3.35 -22.34
C GLN A 101 -2.94 -3.40 -21.38
N TYR A 102 -2.42 -4.59 -21.10
CA TYR A 102 -1.44 -4.81 -20.03
C TYR A 102 -0.16 -3.96 -20.17
N HIS A 103 0.30 -3.71 -21.40
CA HIS A 103 1.49 -2.89 -21.65
C HIS A 103 1.37 -1.45 -21.08
N MET A 104 0.15 -0.91 -21.02
CA MET A 104 -0.07 0.46 -20.51
C MET A 104 0.12 0.55 -19.00
N MET A 105 -0.05 -0.53 -18.26
CA MET A 105 0.02 -0.51 -16.79
C MET A 105 1.42 -0.12 -16.30
N GLY A 106 2.48 -0.65 -16.92
CA GLY A 106 3.85 -0.26 -16.60
C GLY A 106 4.15 1.20 -16.93
N ILE A 107 3.53 1.74 -17.98
CA ILE A 107 3.65 3.16 -18.35
C ILE A 107 2.92 4.04 -17.33
N TYR A 108 1.72 3.64 -16.89
CA TYR A 108 0.99 4.37 -15.85
C TYR A 108 1.74 4.36 -14.52
N LEU A 109 2.31 3.23 -14.10
CA LEU A 109 3.16 3.16 -12.92
C LEU A 109 4.34 4.15 -13.01
N GLN A 110 5.04 4.19 -14.15
CA GLN A 110 6.15 5.12 -14.37
C GLN A 110 5.70 6.59 -14.36
N ARG A 111 4.53 6.90 -14.94
CA ARG A 111 3.94 8.25 -14.90
C ARG A 111 3.63 8.68 -13.48
N SER A 112 3.04 7.80 -12.68
CA SER A 112 2.72 8.10 -11.29
C SER A 112 3.97 8.34 -10.45
N TRP A 113 5.05 7.58 -10.65
CA TRP A 113 6.34 7.90 -10.02
C TRP A 113 6.83 9.28 -10.39
N ILE A 114 6.76 9.67 -11.67
CA ILE A 114 7.20 11.01 -12.10
C ILE A 114 6.36 12.11 -11.45
N VAL A 115 5.04 11.94 -11.40
CA VAL A 115 4.12 12.93 -10.81
C VAL A 115 4.33 13.05 -9.31
N ASP A 116 4.29 11.93 -8.59
CA ASP A 116 4.34 11.90 -7.13
C ASP A 116 5.72 12.32 -6.59
N LEU A 117 6.82 11.98 -7.28
CA LEU A 117 8.17 12.41 -6.86
C LEU A 117 8.39 13.92 -7.02
N VAL A 118 7.80 14.55 -8.04
CA VAL A 118 7.93 16.00 -8.27
C VAL A 118 7.17 16.80 -7.21
N GLU A 119 6.09 16.25 -6.65
CA GLU A 119 5.34 16.90 -5.58
C GLU A 119 6.04 16.79 -4.21
N ASP A 120 6.58 15.61 -3.89
CA ASP A 120 7.24 15.35 -2.61
C ASP A 120 8.50 16.23 -2.39
N ASP A 121 9.15 16.69 -3.46
CA ASP A 121 10.31 17.61 -3.40
C ASP A 121 9.97 18.99 -2.78
N ILE A 122 8.67 19.35 -2.66
CA ILE A 122 8.23 20.67 -2.21
C ILE A 122 7.94 20.72 -0.69
N ALA A 123 7.80 19.57 -0.02
CA ALA A 123 7.34 19.49 1.36
C ALA A 123 8.48 19.39 2.40
N ILE A 124 9.26 20.46 2.61
CA ILE A 124 10.26 20.49 3.71
C ILE A 124 10.09 21.71 4.60
N ALA A 125 9.50 21.51 5.78
CA ALA A 125 9.65 22.38 6.95
C ALA A 125 9.36 21.60 8.25
N ALA A 126 10.34 20.90 8.84
CA ALA A 126 10.08 20.13 10.06
C ALA A 126 11.29 19.74 10.94
N GLY A 127 11.90 20.69 11.65
CA GLY A 127 12.66 20.44 12.90
C GLY A 127 13.69 19.27 12.93
N ASN A 128 13.95 18.71 14.11
CA ASN A 128 14.99 17.69 14.33
C ASN A 128 14.71 16.32 13.65
N PHE A 129 13.48 16.09 13.16
CA PHE A 129 13.12 14.92 12.38
C PHE A 129 13.25 15.14 10.85
N SER A 130 13.54 16.38 10.40
CA SER A 130 13.42 16.76 8.98
C SER A 130 14.23 15.88 8.04
N LEU A 131 15.45 15.52 8.46
CA LEU A 131 16.35 14.72 7.63
C LEU A 131 15.93 13.25 7.57
N TRP A 132 15.31 12.73 8.62
CA TRP A 132 14.80 11.36 8.67
C TRP A 132 13.48 11.21 7.91
N LEU A 133 12.72 12.31 7.76
CA LEU A 133 11.48 12.34 7.00
C LEU A 133 11.70 12.13 5.50
N LEU A 134 12.74 12.72 4.92
CA LEU A 134 13.02 12.62 3.48
C LEU A 134 12.99 11.19 2.94
N PRO A 135 13.81 10.24 3.45
CA PRO A 135 13.78 8.86 2.95
C PRO A 135 12.46 8.14 3.27
N ILE A 136 11.69 8.57 4.29
CA ILE A 136 10.38 7.99 4.61
C ILE A 136 9.33 8.45 3.60
N LEU A 137 9.31 9.72 3.21
CA LEU A 137 8.35 10.26 2.24
C LEU A 137 8.52 9.61 0.86
N TYR A 138 9.76 9.57 0.34
CA TYR A 138 10.05 8.85 -0.90
C TYR A 138 9.65 7.37 -0.84
N SER A 139 9.78 6.75 0.34
CA SER A 139 9.35 5.35 0.52
C SER A 139 7.84 5.20 0.32
N PHE A 140 7.03 6.18 0.75
CA PHE A 140 5.57 6.14 0.54
C PHE A 140 5.18 6.29 -0.92
N VAL A 141 5.84 7.17 -1.69
CA VAL A 141 5.60 7.34 -3.13
C VAL A 141 5.72 6.01 -3.86
N PHE A 142 6.86 5.34 -3.70
CA PHE A 142 7.09 4.06 -4.37
C PHE A 142 6.14 2.98 -3.83
N SER A 143 6.00 2.87 -2.51
CA SER A 143 5.16 1.85 -1.89
C SER A 143 3.70 1.97 -2.35
N MET A 144 3.11 3.16 -2.38
CA MET A 144 1.70 3.33 -2.75
C MET A 144 1.47 3.03 -4.23
N THR A 145 2.25 3.65 -5.11
CA THR A 145 2.09 3.47 -6.56
C THR A 145 2.34 2.03 -7.00
N ILE A 146 3.37 1.36 -6.46
CA ILE A 146 3.66 -0.05 -6.76
C ILE A 146 2.55 -0.95 -6.25
N GLN A 147 2.05 -0.71 -5.04
CA GLN A 147 0.94 -1.50 -4.49
C GLN A 147 -0.30 -1.35 -5.35
N MET A 148 -0.68 -0.14 -5.77
CA MET A 148 -1.84 0.06 -6.66
C MET A 148 -1.67 -0.66 -8.00
N TYR A 149 -0.46 -0.64 -8.56
CA TYR A 149 -0.13 -1.39 -9.78
C TYR A 149 -0.25 -2.92 -9.61
N LEU A 150 0.23 -3.46 -8.50
CA LEU A 150 0.14 -4.90 -8.18
C LEU A 150 -1.30 -5.30 -7.79
N GLN A 151 -2.03 -4.43 -7.10
CA GLN A 151 -3.41 -4.64 -6.68
C GLN A 151 -4.36 -4.72 -7.88
N ALA A 152 -4.18 -3.85 -8.87
CA ALA A 152 -4.91 -3.91 -10.14
C ALA A 152 -4.75 -5.26 -10.88
N GLN A 153 -3.68 -6.00 -10.59
CA GLN A 153 -3.41 -7.33 -11.17
C GLN A 153 -3.83 -8.49 -10.25
N LEU A 154 -4.51 -8.21 -9.14
CA LEU A 154 -4.85 -9.17 -8.08
C LEU A 154 -3.63 -9.87 -7.45
N LYS A 155 -2.45 -9.22 -7.47
CA LYS A 155 -1.22 -9.76 -6.87
C LYS A 155 -1.07 -9.38 -5.39
N ASN A 156 -2.18 -9.27 -4.66
CA ASN A 156 -2.21 -8.73 -3.29
C ASN A 156 -1.42 -9.57 -2.28
N MET A 157 -1.33 -10.88 -2.49
CA MET A 157 -0.62 -11.78 -1.59
C MET A 157 0.86 -11.42 -1.42
N ILE A 158 1.56 -10.99 -2.49
CA ILE A 158 2.99 -10.65 -2.37
C ILE A 158 3.18 -9.41 -1.49
N ILE A 159 2.32 -8.40 -1.67
CA ILE A 159 2.34 -7.19 -0.85
C ILE A 159 2.14 -7.54 0.62
N GLY A 160 1.14 -8.37 0.93
CA GLY A 160 0.85 -8.80 2.30
C GLY A 160 2.04 -9.50 2.96
N TRP A 161 2.70 -10.43 2.26
CA TRP A 161 3.87 -11.13 2.81
C TRP A 161 5.11 -10.25 2.95
N LEU A 162 5.37 -9.36 1.99
CA LEU A 162 6.47 -8.41 2.08
C LEU A 162 6.25 -7.43 3.24
N SER A 163 5.02 -6.93 3.42
CA SER A 163 4.68 -6.04 4.53
C SER A 163 4.79 -6.74 5.89
N ALA A 164 4.32 -7.98 6.01
CA ALA A 164 4.49 -8.76 7.24
C ALA A 164 5.97 -9.03 7.56
N SER A 165 6.78 -9.36 6.55
CA SER A 165 8.22 -9.57 6.71
C SER A 165 8.94 -8.29 7.12
N SER A 166 8.60 -7.16 6.51
CA SER A 166 9.12 -5.83 6.86
C SER A 166 8.74 -5.44 8.30
N PHE A 167 7.52 -5.71 8.75
CA PHE A 167 7.11 -5.46 10.13
C PHE A 167 7.91 -6.29 11.14
N VAL A 168 8.14 -7.58 10.87
CA VAL A 168 8.99 -8.43 11.72
C VAL A 168 10.42 -7.88 11.76
N LEU A 169 10.98 -7.52 10.60
CA LEU A 169 12.28 -6.88 10.52
C LEU A 169 12.33 -5.60 11.33
N HIS A 170 11.28 -4.77 11.27
CA HIS A 170 11.19 -3.51 12.00
C HIS A 170 11.23 -3.70 13.50
N VAL A 171 10.46 -4.65 14.04
CA VAL A 171 10.47 -4.98 15.47
C VAL A 171 11.87 -5.42 15.91
N LEU A 172 12.51 -6.31 15.13
CA LEU A 172 13.86 -6.81 15.41
C LEU A 172 14.91 -5.70 15.38
N LEU A 173 14.92 -4.88 14.34
CA LEU A 173 15.86 -3.77 14.20
C LEU A 173 15.65 -2.71 15.27
N SER A 174 14.40 -2.38 15.61
CA SER A 174 14.09 -1.41 16.67
C SER A 174 14.61 -1.90 18.02
N TRP A 175 14.41 -3.18 18.33
CA TRP A 175 14.96 -3.79 19.54
C TRP A 175 16.50 -3.75 19.55
N ILE A 176 17.16 -4.13 18.46
CA ILE A 176 18.63 -4.13 18.39
C ILE A 176 19.17 -2.69 18.50
N PHE A 177 18.69 -1.77 17.67
CA PHE A 177 19.26 -0.43 17.56
C PHE A 177 18.98 0.42 18.79
N VAL A 178 17.77 0.34 19.34
CA VAL A 178 17.37 1.18 20.48
C VAL A 178 17.80 0.56 21.81
N ILE A 179 17.58 -0.74 22.02
CA ILE A 179 17.82 -1.37 23.33
C ILE A 179 19.21 -1.97 23.46
N LYS A 180 19.71 -2.66 22.42
CA LYS A 180 21.02 -3.32 22.50
C LYS A 180 22.18 -2.38 22.20
N LEU A 181 22.03 -1.52 21.21
CA LEU A 181 23.07 -0.59 20.77
C LEU A 181 22.94 0.82 21.37
N ASN A 182 21.82 1.12 22.05
CA ASN A 182 21.54 2.42 22.67
C ASN A 182 21.70 3.61 21.69
N LEU A 183 21.32 3.44 20.42
CA LEU A 183 21.46 4.47 19.39
C LEU A 183 20.40 5.58 19.48
N GLY A 184 19.51 5.54 20.47
CA GLY A 184 18.49 6.56 20.69
C GLY A 184 17.58 6.78 19.47
N ILE A 185 17.24 8.04 19.21
CA ILE A 185 16.34 8.44 18.11
C ILE A 185 16.88 8.03 16.73
N PRO A 186 18.18 8.23 16.41
CA PRO A 186 18.76 7.68 15.17
C PRO A 186 18.54 6.17 15.01
N GLY A 187 18.59 5.40 16.10
CA GLY A 187 18.29 3.97 16.08
C GLY A 187 16.85 3.67 15.69
N ALA A 188 15.88 4.35 16.31
CA ALA A 188 14.46 4.17 16.02
C ALA A 188 14.09 4.58 14.59
N MET A 189 14.58 5.75 14.15
CA MET A 189 14.33 6.27 12.80
C MET A 189 15.04 5.42 11.73
N GLY A 190 16.27 4.99 11.99
CA GLY A 190 17.02 4.09 11.11
C GLY A 190 16.33 2.73 10.94
N ALA A 191 15.80 2.15 12.03
CA ALA A 191 15.03 0.91 11.96
C ALA A 191 13.75 1.07 11.12
N LEU A 192 13.05 2.20 11.21
CA LEU A 192 11.88 2.50 10.39
C LEU A 192 12.24 2.59 8.91
N ILE A 193 13.27 3.36 8.57
CA ILE A 193 13.73 3.56 7.18
C ILE A 193 14.20 2.25 6.54
N ILE A 194 15.05 1.48 7.23
CA ILE A 194 15.55 0.21 6.69
C ILE A 194 14.38 -0.74 6.42
N SER A 195 13.40 -0.77 7.33
CA SER A 195 12.26 -1.67 7.19
C SER A 195 11.32 -1.22 6.06
N SER A 196 11.01 0.07 5.95
CA SER A 196 10.15 0.58 4.86
C SER A 196 10.81 0.36 3.49
N TRP A 197 12.10 0.65 3.35
CA TRP A 197 12.82 0.42 2.10
C TRP A 197 13.01 -1.07 1.77
N SER A 198 13.14 -1.94 2.77
CA SER A 198 13.22 -3.39 2.52
C SER A 198 11.97 -3.93 1.82
N MET A 199 10.79 -3.41 2.17
CA MET A 199 9.52 -3.76 1.53
C MET A 199 9.54 -3.33 0.05
N ILE A 200 9.90 -2.08 -0.20
CA ILE A 200 9.93 -1.47 -1.54
C ILE A 200 10.95 -2.18 -2.44
N ILE A 201 12.13 -2.49 -1.91
CA ILE A 201 13.14 -3.27 -2.62
C ILE A 201 12.58 -4.64 -3.00
N GLY A 202 11.85 -5.30 -2.09
CA GLY A 202 11.16 -6.55 -2.38
C GLY A 202 10.14 -6.43 -3.52
N GLU A 203 9.36 -5.35 -3.56
CA GLU A 203 8.39 -5.09 -4.62
C GLU A 203 9.09 -4.77 -5.96
N PHE A 204 10.17 -4.00 -5.96
CA PHE A 204 10.99 -3.77 -7.16
C PHE A 204 11.60 -5.06 -7.70
N ILE A 205 12.16 -5.91 -6.82
CA ILE A 205 12.67 -7.23 -7.20
C ILE A 205 11.55 -8.05 -7.85
N TYR A 206 10.33 -8.01 -7.29
CA TYR A 206 9.20 -8.74 -7.84
C TYR A 206 8.79 -8.21 -9.23
N ILE A 207 8.76 -6.89 -9.44
CA ILE A 207 8.40 -6.32 -10.75
C ILE A 207 9.50 -6.59 -11.77
N PHE A 208 10.75 -6.29 -11.45
CA PHE A 208 11.88 -6.33 -12.39
C PHE A 208 12.44 -7.73 -12.60
N GLY A 209 12.27 -8.64 -11.64
CA GLY A 209 12.68 -10.03 -11.76
C GLY A 209 11.74 -10.91 -12.59
N GLY A 210 10.76 -10.31 -13.27
CA GLY A 210 9.97 -11.00 -14.30
C GLY A 210 8.65 -11.62 -13.82
N TRP A 211 8.19 -11.32 -12.60
CA TRP A 211 6.89 -11.82 -12.11
C TRP A 211 5.68 -11.00 -12.61
N CYS A 212 5.92 -9.91 -13.34
CA CYS A 212 4.93 -9.08 -14.04
C CYS A 212 5.20 -9.01 -15.56
N PRO A 213 5.33 -10.14 -16.29
CA PRO A 213 5.90 -10.14 -17.64
C PRO A 213 4.99 -9.49 -18.70
N GLN A 214 3.67 -9.45 -18.48
CA GLN A 214 2.72 -8.84 -19.41
C GLN A 214 2.51 -7.34 -19.14
N THR A 215 2.70 -6.94 -17.90
CA THR A 215 2.35 -5.61 -17.38
C THR A 215 3.56 -4.73 -17.16
N TRP A 216 4.77 -5.30 -17.12
CA TRP A 216 6.04 -4.59 -17.04
C TRP A 216 6.95 -5.02 -18.20
N SER A 217 7.28 -4.07 -19.08
CA SER A 217 8.17 -4.26 -20.24
C SER A 217 9.47 -3.46 -20.14
N GLY A 218 9.75 -2.90 -18.95
CA GLY A 218 10.87 -1.99 -18.71
C GLY A 218 10.49 -0.52 -18.78
N PHE A 219 11.49 0.35 -18.64
CA PHE A 219 11.31 1.79 -18.70
C PHE A 219 10.98 2.26 -20.12
N SER A 220 10.05 3.19 -20.25
CA SER A 220 9.56 3.68 -21.53
C SER A 220 9.52 5.20 -21.57
N LYS A 221 9.95 5.78 -22.70
CA LYS A 221 9.81 7.23 -22.95
C LYS A 221 8.34 7.68 -23.02
N ALA A 222 7.41 6.76 -23.28
CA ALA A 222 5.99 7.04 -23.25
C ALA A 222 5.48 7.48 -21.86
N ALA A 223 6.25 7.18 -20.80
CA ALA A 223 5.97 7.70 -19.46
C ALA A 223 6.08 9.22 -19.37
N PHE A 224 6.80 9.87 -20.30
CA PHE A 224 6.94 11.33 -20.33
C PHE A 224 5.91 12.04 -21.23
N SER A 225 5.10 11.27 -21.97
CA SER A 225 4.05 11.81 -22.84
C SER A 225 2.73 11.92 -22.07
N ASP A 226 1.90 12.92 -22.40
CA ASP A 226 0.54 13.09 -21.86
C ASP A 226 0.46 13.06 -20.32
N ILE A 227 1.41 13.72 -19.64
CA ILE A 227 1.46 13.80 -18.16
C ILE A 227 0.33 14.69 -17.61
N LEU A 228 -0.02 15.78 -18.30
CA LEU A 228 -0.98 16.78 -17.78
C LEU A 228 -2.35 16.20 -17.39
N PRO A 229 -2.98 15.30 -18.18
CA PRO A 229 -4.19 14.60 -17.75
C PRO A 229 -4.00 13.78 -16.47
N VAL A 230 -2.86 13.10 -16.32
CA VAL A 230 -2.55 12.29 -15.13
C VAL A 230 -2.37 13.18 -13.91
N VAL A 231 -1.67 14.30 -14.03
CA VAL A 231 -1.53 15.30 -12.96
C VAL A 231 -2.90 15.82 -12.53
N LYS A 232 -3.75 16.21 -13.48
CA LYS A 232 -5.11 16.70 -13.16
C LYS A 232 -5.95 15.64 -12.43
N LEU A 233 -5.90 14.39 -12.88
CA LEU A 233 -6.61 13.28 -12.24
C LEU A 233 -6.07 13.01 -10.83
N SER A 234 -4.74 13.04 -10.67
CA SER A 234 -4.05 12.81 -9.39
C SER A 234 -4.39 13.88 -8.38
N ILE A 235 -4.31 15.16 -8.74
CA ILE A 235 -4.71 16.30 -7.89
C ILE A 235 -6.18 16.18 -7.49
N SER A 236 -7.07 15.89 -8.44
CA SER A 236 -8.51 15.75 -8.15
C SER A 236 -8.78 14.58 -7.19
N SER A 237 -8.05 13.47 -7.33
CA SER A 237 -8.18 12.31 -6.46
C SER A 237 -7.58 12.56 -5.07
N GLY A 238 -6.47 13.31 -5.01
CA GLY A 238 -5.86 13.86 -3.79
C GLY A 238 -6.87 14.64 -2.94
N PHE A 239 -7.58 15.59 -3.56
CA PHE A 239 -8.62 16.37 -2.86
C PHE A 239 -9.86 15.55 -2.45
N MET A 240 -10.21 14.50 -3.19
CA MET A 240 -11.43 13.71 -2.92
C MET A 240 -11.25 12.74 -1.75
N LEU A 241 -10.04 12.21 -1.56
CA LEU A 241 -9.72 11.22 -0.54
C LEU A 241 -9.14 11.83 0.75
N TRP A 242 -9.08 13.16 0.83
CA TRP A 242 -8.62 13.92 1.99
C TRP A 242 -9.79 14.52 2.78
#